data_AF-A0A8S3ZNX5-F1
#
_entry.id   AF-A0A8S3ZNX5-F1
#
_cell.length_a   1.000
_cell.length_b   1.000
_cell.length_c   1.000
_cell.angle_alpha   90.00
_cell.angle_beta   90.00
_cell.angle_gamma   90.00
#
_symmetry.space_group_name_H-M   'P 1'
#
loop_
_entity.id
_entity.type
_entity.pdbx_description
1 polymer ?
#
loop_
_entity_poly.entity_id
_entity_poly.type
_entity_poly.pdbx_seq_one_letter_code
_entity_poly.pdbx_strand_id
1 'polypeptide(L)' 'LLSVYVRNAEDEIILVHLQDTYPEVDFGIPPVHGKHIAVLVPPHLLHVFKSIAVEQGIPLTVLANDVQ' A
#
# COMPACT_ATOMS: atom_id res chain seq x y z
N LEU A 1 7.61 -6.74 1.16
CA LEU A 1 6.85 -6.44 -0.07
C LEU A 1 5.38 -6.80 0.14
N LEU A 2 4.46 -5.88 -0.14
CA LEU A 2 3.01 -6.09 -0.04
C LEU A 2 2.38 -6.06 -1.45
N SER A 3 1.29 -6.79 -1.65
CA SER A 3 0.37 -6.59 -2.77
C SER A 3 -0.89 -5.93 -2.23
N VAL A 4 -1.33 -4.86 -2.87
CA VAL A 4 -2.55 -4.13 -2.51
C VAL A 4 -3.50 -4.19 -3.70
N TYR A 5 -4.76 -4.56 -3.46
CA TYR A 5 -5.79 -4.47 -4.49
C TYR A 5 -6.53 -3.14 -4.38
N VAL A 6 -6.40 -2.29 -5.41
CA VAL A 6 -7.08 -1.00 -5.47
C VAL A 6 -8.47 -1.22 -6.06
N ARG A 7 -9.53 -1.10 -5.27
CA ARG A 7 -10.88 -1.47 -5.71
C ARG A 7 -11.59 -0.34 -6.45
N ASN A 8 -11.38 0.89 -6.01
CA ASN A 8 -12.12 2.06 -6.44
C ASN A 8 -11.23 3.32 -6.37
N ALA A 9 -11.77 4.45 -6.83
CA ALA A 9 -11.07 5.73 -6.80
C ALA A 9 -10.79 6.25 -5.37
N GLU A 10 -11.54 5.78 -4.37
CA GLU A 10 -11.30 6.15 -2.97
C GLU A 10 -10.01 5.50 -2.45
N ASP A 11 -9.80 4.21 -2.73
CA ASP A 11 -8.56 3.50 -2.43
C ASP A 11 -7.36 4.22 -3.10
N GLU A 12 -7.51 4.71 -4.35
CA GLU A 12 -6.45 5.49 -5.02
C GLU A 12 -6.08 6.75 -4.23
N ILE A 13 -7.08 7.54 -3.84
CA ILE A 13 -6.86 8.80 -3.10
C ILE A 13 -6.17 8.51 -1.76
N ILE A 14 -6.60 7.46 -1.05
CA ILE A 14 -6.00 7.06 0.22
C ILE A 14 -4.53 6.65 0.02
N LEU A 15 -4.23 5.85 -1.00
CA LEU A 15 -2.87 5.37 -1.25
C LEU A 15 -1.94 6.49 -1.73
N VAL A 16 -2.43 7.42 -2.55
CA VAL A 16 -1.68 8.64 -2.94
C VAL A 16 -1.41 9.50 -1.70
N HIS A 17 -2.42 9.73 -0.87
CA HIS A 17 -2.24 10.51 0.36
C HIS A 17 -1.27 9.85 1.34
N LEU A 18 -1.27 8.52 1.41
CA LEU A 18 -0.33 7.75 2.20
C LEU A 18 1.09 7.93 1.67
N GLN A 19 1.30 7.93 0.36
CA GLN A 19 2.60 8.20 -0.26
C GLN A 19 3.10 9.62 0.04
N ASP A 20 2.21 10.62 -0.02
CA ASP A 20 2.55 12.00 0.31
C ASP A 20 2.93 12.16 1.79
N THR A 21 2.27 11.41 2.68
CA THR A 21 2.55 11.40 4.12
C THR A 21 3.82 10.63 4.46
N TYR A 22 4.06 9.53 3.75
CA TYR A 22 5.20 8.63 3.94
C TYR A 22 5.94 8.43 2.60
N PRO A 23 6.83 9.36 2.21
CA PRO A 23 7.53 9.30 0.92
C PRO A 23 8.42 8.07 0.73
N GLU A 24 8.75 7.39 1.83
CA GLU A 24 9.54 6.15 1.84
C GLU A 24 8.72 4.92 1.40
N VAL A 25 7.39 5.04 1.32
CA VAL A 25 6.51 3.99 0.76
C VAL A 25 6.54 4.10 -0.76
N ASP A 26 7.02 3.04 -1.41
CA ASP A 26 7.18 3.01 -2.86
C ASP A 26 6.20 2.01 -3.49
N PHE A 27 5.33 2.51 -4.35
CA PHE A 27 4.33 1.73 -5.08
C PHE A 27 4.85 1.19 -6.43
N GLY A 28 6.01 1.66 -6.91
CA GLY A 28 6.60 1.35 -8.23
C GLY A 28 5.80 1.88 -9.43
N ILE A 29 4.47 1.78 -9.39
CA ILE A 29 3.50 2.33 -10.32
C ILE A 29 2.39 3.07 -9.55
N PRO A 30 1.74 4.07 -10.16
CA PRO A 30 0.60 4.73 -9.52
C PRO A 30 -0.50 3.73 -9.13
N PRO A 31 -1.15 3.89 -7.96
CA PRO A 31 -2.33 3.11 -7.61
C PRO A 31 -3.45 3.41 -8.61
N VAL A 32 -3.94 2.36 -9.28
CA VAL A 32 -5.04 2.45 -10.25
C VAL A 32 -6.06 1.37 -9.91
N HIS A 33 -7.33 1.76 -9.81
CA HIS A 33 -8.45 0.90 -9.51
C HIS A 33 -8.55 -0.28 -10.49
N GLY A 34 -8.97 -1.43 -9.97
CA GLY A 34 -9.06 -2.70 -10.70
C GLY A 34 -7.72 -3.43 -10.84
N LYS A 35 -6.65 -2.99 -10.16
CA LYS A 35 -5.34 -3.63 -10.23
C LYS A 35 -4.78 -4.01 -8.86
N HIS A 36 -4.00 -5.08 -8.87
CA HIS A 36 -3.04 -5.37 -7.81
C HIS A 36 -1.77 -4.57 -8.06
N ILE A 37 -1.31 -3.85 -7.05
CA ILE A 37 -0.05 -3.11 -7.08
C ILE A 37 0.89 -3.68 -6.03
N ALA A 38 2.19 -3.68 -6.35
CA ALA A 38 3.23 -4.09 -5.43
C ALA A 38 3.74 -2.87 -4.66
N VAL A 39 3.82 -2.97 -3.34
CA VAL A 39 4.21 -1.86 -2.47
C VAL A 39 5.41 -2.27 -1.63
N LEU A 40 6.49 -1.52 -1.77
CA LEU A 40 7.66 -1.57 -0.91
C LEU A 40 7.40 -0.65 0.28
N VAL A 41 7.27 -1.26 1.45
CA VAL A 41 7.04 -0.56 2.71
C VAL A 41 8.25 -0.81 3.60
N PRO A 42 8.96 0.24 4.07
CA PRO A 42 10.06 0.10 5.01
C PRO A 42 9.62 -0.63 6.28
N PRO A 43 10.51 -1.41 6.93
CA PRO A 43 10.14 -2.20 8.11
C PRO A 43 9.50 -1.40 9.25
N HIS A 44 9.96 -0.17 9.47
CA HIS A 44 9.44 0.71 10.53
C HIS A 44 8.05 1.28 10.22
N LEU A 45 7.60 1.26 8.95
CA LEU A 45 6.27 1.70 8.52
C LEU A 45 5.30 0.54 8.27
N LEU A 46 5.76 -0.72 8.28
CA LEU A 46 4.91 -1.88 7.99
C LEU A 46 3.69 -1.97 8.90
N HIS A 47 3.85 -1.68 10.20
CA HIS A 47 2.73 -1.71 11.14
C HIS A 47 1.72 -0.61 10.82
N VAL A 48 2.19 0.62 10.62
CA VAL A 48 1.34 1.78 10.29
C VAL A 48 0.57 1.55 8.99
N PHE A 49 1.25 1.10 7.94
CA PHE A 49 0.64 0.81 6.64
C PHE A 49 -0.47 -0.24 6.77
N LYS A 50 -0.20 -1.35 7.49
CA LYS A 50 -1.20 -2.41 7.70
C LYS A 50 -2.38 -1.90 8.51
N SER A 51 -2.17 -1.09 9.54
CA SER A 51 -3.26 -0.48 10.31
C SER A 51 -4.16 0.39 9.43
N ILE A 52 -3.58 1.31 8.64
CA ILE A 52 -4.36 2.17 7.73
C ILE A 52 -5.14 1.30 6.73
N ALA A 53 -4.48 0.32 6.11
CA ALA A 53 -5.15 -0.54 5.14
C ALA A 53 -6.30 -1.34 5.76
N VAL A 54 -6.18 -1.81 7.01
CA VAL A 54 -7.28 -2.47 7.74
C VAL A 54 -8.41 -1.49 8.07
N GLU A 55 -8.10 -0.30 8.58
CA GLU A 55 -9.09 0.73 8.93
C GLU A 55 -9.88 1.24 7.72
N GLN A 56 -9.20 1.37 6.58
CA GLN A 56 -9.79 1.80 5.31
C GLN A 56 -10.39 0.62 4.51
N GLY A 57 -10.26 -0.61 5.01
CA GLY A 57 -10.75 -1.82 4.37
C GLY A 57 -10.08 -2.14 3.03
N ILE A 58 -8.84 -1.67 2.82
CA ILE A 58 -8.04 -1.91 1.61
C ILE A 58 -7.48 -3.34 1.67
N PRO A 59 -7.82 -4.22 0.70
CA PRO A 59 -7.31 -5.59 0.69
C PRO A 59 -5.80 -5.62 0.43
N LEU A 60 -5.06 -6.28 1.33
CA LEU A 60 -3.62 -6.47 1.21
C LEU A 60 -3.22 -7.93 1.36
N THR A 61 -2.17 -8.34 0.65
CA THR A 61 -1.53 -9.65 0.77
C THR A 61 -0.04 -9.44 0.96
N VAL A 62 0.60 -10.18 1.86
CA VAL A 62 2.05 -10.11 2.01
C VAL A 62 2.70 -11.00 0.95
N LEU A 63 3.46 -10.40 0.03
CA LEU A 63 4.18 -11.15 -1.01
C LEU A 63 5.54 -11.64 -0.51
N ALA A 64 6.22 -10.84 0.32
CA ALA A 64 7.48 -11.21 0.95
C ALA A 64 7.61 -10.48 2.30
N ASN A 65 7.95 -11.24 3.34
CA ASN A 65 8.24 -10.70 4.68
C ASN A 65 9.64 -10.09 4.77
N ASP A 66 10.57 -10.54 3.93
CA ASP A 66 11.95 -10.05 3.86
C ASP A 66 12.28 -9.77 2.39
N VAL A 67 12.68 -8.55 2.08
CA VAL A 67 13.16 -8.15 0.73
C VAL A 67 14.69 -8.04 0.73
N GLN A 68 15.34 -8.42 1.83
CA GLN A 68 16.80 -8.54 1.92
C GLN A 68 17.29 -9.87 1.34
#